data_AF-A0A3F2RMU0-F1
#
_entry.id   AF-A0A3F2RMU0-F1
#
_cell.length_a   1.000
_cell.length_b   1.000
_cell.length_c   1.000
_cell.angle_alpha   90.00
_cell.angle_beta   90.00
_cell.angle_gamma   90.00
#
_symmetry.space_group_name_H-M   'P 1'
#
loop_
_entity.id
_entity.type
_entity.pdbx_description
1 polymer ?
#
loop_
_entity_poly.entity_id
_entity_poly.type
_entity_poly.pdbx_seq_one_letter_code
_entity_poly.pdbx_strand_id
1 'polypeptide(L)'
;MDHPVECGMECIQQNDDCALEVIGKISVVASVAVKSVTVGLFGQFAGMAKLVKHAVYCAVSLLTVTRAIIRYVRNIKTSDPQAPFDKIMAVLYRTNSVVIDLPVAILSCWGKSVSEKVFFANKVLATTQFILRQVLNFDDELVLSWEKFKAFMKRANFTEPASKISDGEIGSLEDAMTSNSTCAFDLKSLTDRTWSTIIDLRAENPDITEDELRIRIQDTQLVKTDIATVTNNCMPQLISESDEETAYKTRYTLRMDFMGLSSMIAEYLQVICGPTQFIGEIDDGTDPATLGLTTVQEAFSGSSLSWTRQGDGAVIFTFKSTDTKDVTVNIMSGGDKVAEVDVCAGRTVMWRSNVSFLGGKTLYLDRWRPGVFGLPGTGGGSLLLWVPKASEGGHLELEAKLNVS
;
A
#
# COMPACT_ATOMS: atom_id res chain seq x y z
N MET A 1 16.90 3.04 18.69
CA MET A 1 15.50 3.20 19.10
C MET A 1 14.72 3.55 17.85
N ASP A 2 14.31 2.53 17.09
CA ASP A 2 13.43 2.72 15.94
C ASP A 2 12.14 1.97 16.23
N HIS A 3 11.17 2.74 16.67
CA HIS A 3 9.82 2.28 16.89
C HIS A 3 9.12 2.13 15.53
N PRO A 4 8.14 1.22 15.39
CA PRO A 4 7.20 1.30 14.28
C PRO A 4 6.64 2.72 14.17
N VAL A 5 6.55 3.25 12.96
CA VAL A 5 5.89 4.54 12.74
C VAL A 5 4.39 4.29 12.77
N GLU A 6 3.69 5.10 13.55
CA GLU A 6 2.24 5.14 13.51
C GLU A 6 1.79 5.57 12.11
N CYS A 7 1.22 4.62 11.38
CA CYS A 7 0.38 4.88 10.23
C CYS A 7 -1.07 4.91 10.73
N GLY A 8 -1.37 5.97 11.50
CA GLY A 8 -2.59 6.22 12.27
C GLY A 8 -2.99 5.13 13.27
N MET A 9 -3.80 4.14 12.89
CA MET A 9 -4.21 3.06 13.83
C MET A 9 -3.37 1.78 13.67
N GLU A 10 -2.34 1.80 12.81
CA GLU A 10 -1.44 0.67 12.55
C GLU A 10 0.04 1.04 12.75
N CYS A 11 0.85 0.02 13.02
CA CYS A 11 2.29 0.10 13.20
C CYS A 11 2.97 -0.39 11.88
N ILE A 12 3.62 0.49 11.11
CA ILE A 12 4.34 0.12 9.85
C ILE A 12 5.86 0.23 10.00
N GLN A 13 6.62 -0.40 9.09
CA GLN A 13 8.07 -0.21 9.05
C GLN A 13 8.40 1.20 8.53
N GLN A 14 9.46 1.83 9.06
CA GLN A 14 9.87 3.21 8.69
C GLN A 14 10.13 3.43 7.18
N ASN A 15 10.42 2.36 6.42
CA ASN A 15 10.67 2.44 4.98
C ASN A 15 9.42 2.15 4.14
N ASP A 16 8.31 1.76 4.76
CA ASP A 16 7.05 1.53 4.07
C ASP A 16 6.32 2.85 3.85
N ASP A 17 5.84 3.04 2.64
CA ASP A 17 5.00 4.18 2.32
C ASP A 17 3.60 3.92 2.88
N CYS A 18 3.29 4.58 4.00
CA CYS A 18 2.02 4.51 4.72
C CYS A 18 0.80 4.66 3.79
N ALA A 19 0.90 5.45 2.72
CA ALA A 19 -0.19 5.58 1.76
C ALA A 19 -0.38 4.33 0.89
N LEU A 20 0.71 3.73 0.43
CA LEU A 20 0.67 2.57 -0.48
C LEU A 20 0.43 1.25 0.24
N GLU A 21 0.87 1.12 1.49
CA GLU A 21 0.53 -0.03 2.34
C GLU A 21 -0.95 0.00 2.76
N VAL A 22 -1.53 1.16 3.03
CA VAL A 22 -2.99 1.28 3.30
C VAL A 22 -3.82 1.02 2.04
N ILE A 23 -3.40 1.52 0.88
CA ILE A 23 -4.04 1.23 -0.42
C ILE A 23 -3.94 -0.27 -0.76
N GLY A 24 -2.86 -0.94 -0.34
CA GLY A 24 -2.66 -2.38 -0.51
C GLY A 24 -3.38 -3.26 0.52
N LYS A 25 -3.46 -2.86 1.79
CA LYS A 25 -3.96 -3.70 2.91
C LYS A 25 -5.46 -3.64 3.18
N ILE A 26 -6.19 -2.68 2.61
CA ILE A 26 -7.65 -2.82 2.48
C ILE A 26 -8.02 -4.12 1.75
N SER A 27 -7.08 -4.68 0.95
CA SER A 27 -7.19 -6.02 0.38
C SER A 27 -6.63 -7.15 1.26
N VAL A 28 -5.74 -6.91 2.22
CA VAL A 28 -5.10 -7.99 3.00
C VAL A 28 -6.04 -8.58 4.05
N VAL A 29 -6.87 -7.75 4.70
CA VAL A 29 -7.90 -8.18 5.67
C VAL A 29 -9.20 -8.61 4.98
N ALA A 30 -9.33 -8.41 3.66
CA ALA A 30 -10.48 -8.91 2.92
C ALA A 30 -10.49 -10.45 2.88
N SER A 31 -11.64 -11.04 3.20
CA SER A 31 -11.85 -12.49 3.09
C SER A 31 -11.66 -12.99 1.66
N VAL A 32 -11.53 -14.30 1.49
CA VAL A 32 -11.38 -14.93 0.16
C VAL A 32 -12.55 -14.59 -0.76
N ALA A 33 -13.78 -14.45 -0.24
CA ALA A 33 -14.94 -14.09 -1.06
C ALA A 33 -14.96 -12.61 -1.45
N VAL A 34 -14.53 -11.70 -0.58
CA VAL A 34 -14.37 -10.28 -0.95
C VAL A 34 -13.24 -10.13 -1.97
N LYS A 35 -12.13 -10.85 -1.78
CA LYS A 35 -11.02 -10.91 -2.73
C LYS A 35 -11.49 -11.44 -4.09
N SER A 36 -12.24 -12.54 -4.15
CA SER A 36 -12.67 -13.09 -5.44
C SER A 36 -13.53 -12.11 -6.26
N VAL A 37 -14.43 -11.37 -5.59
CA VAL A 37 -15.30 -10.39 -6.28
C VAL A 37 -14.55 -9.11 -6.62
N THR A 38 -13.58 -8.69 -5.82
CA THR A 38 -12.78 -7.47 -6.06
C THR A 38 -11.62 -7.68 -7.03
N VAL A 39 -11.11 -8.91 -7.17
CA VAL A 39 -10.04 -9.30 -8.11
C VAL A 39 -10.44 -9.09 -9.56
N GLY A 40 -11.72 -9.18 -9.92
CA GLY A 40 -12.19 -8.88 -11.29
C GLY A 40 -11.88 -7.45 -11.74
N LEU A 41 -12.02 -6.47 -10.84
CA LEU A 41 -11.79 -5.05 -11.13
C LEU A 41 -10.35 -4.62 -10.81
N PHE A 42 -9.77 -5.08 -9.69
CA PHE A 42 -8.46 -4.60 -9.21
C PHE A 42 -7.30 -5.57 -9.50
N GLY A 43 -7.60 -6.85 -9.74
CA GLY A 43 -6.60 -7.89 -10.03
C GLY A 43 -5.96 -7.76 -11.41
N GLN A 44 -6.69 -7.17 -12.38
CA GLN A 44 -6.15 -6.83 -13.70
C GLN A 44 -4.99 -5.81 -13.63
N PHE A 45 -4.90 -5.06 -12.52
CA PHE A 45 -3.91 -3.99 -12.32
C PHE A 45 -2.73 -4.42 -11.43
N ALA A 46 -2.67 -5.69 -11.02
CA ALA A 46 -1.67 -6.19 -10.09
C ALA A 46 -0.23 -6.17 -10.66
N GLY A 47 -0.07 -6.29 -11.98
CA GLY A 47 1.23 -6.30 -12.68
C GLY A 47 1.77 -4.92 -13.07
N MET A 48 1.08 -3.83 -12.72
CA MET A 48 1.46 -2.47 -13.12
C MET A 48 2.59 -1.88 -12.28
N ALA A 49 3.35 -0.96 -12.88
CA ALA A 49 4.34 -0.17 -12.16
C ALA A 49 3.69 0.63 -11.01
N LYS A 50 4.40 0.82 -9.89
CA LYS A 50 3.87 1.44 -8.65
C LYS A 50 3.14 2.76 -8.88
N LEU A 51 3.72 3.66 -9.68
CA LEU A 51 3.13 4.97 -10.02
C LEU A 51 1.88 4.87 -10.90
N VAL A 52 1.86 3.91 -11.82
CA VAL A 52 0.71 3.64 -12.69
C VAL A 52 -0.43 3.03 -11.87
N LYS A 53 -0.10 2.03 -11.05
CA LYS A 53 -1.02 1.37 -10.13
C LYS A 53 -1.73 2.42 -9.28
N HIS A 54 -0.98 3.31 -8.63
CA HIS A 54 -1.51 4.44 -7.87
C HIS A 54 -2.53 5.29 -8.66
N ALA A 55 -2.15 5.67 -9.89
CA ALA A 55 -3.00 6.48 -10.75
C ALA A 55 -4.31 5.78 -11.14
N VAL A 56 -4.23 4.49 -11.46
CA VAL A 56 -5.38 3.64 -11.78
C VAL A 56 -6.30 3.50 -10.55
N TYR A 57 -5.75 3.24 -9.36
CA TYR A 57 -6.53 3.16 -8.12
C TYR A 57 -7.25 4.47 -7.80
N CYS A 58 -6.58 5.60 -7.97
CA CYS A 58 -7.18 6.93 -7.84
C CYS A 58 -8.36 7.10 -8.79
N ALA A 59 -8.16 6.82 -10.08
CA ALA A 59 -9.18 7.01 -11.10
C ALA A 59 -10.40 6.11 -10.87
N VAL A 60 -10.19 4.82 -10.60
CA VAL A 60 -11.27 3.86 -10.32
C VAL A 60 -12.03 4.23 -9.04
N SER A 61 -11.31 4.61 -7.98
CA SER A 61 -11.95 4.98 -6.70
C SER A 61 -12.81 6.23 -6.86
N LEU A 62 -12.28 7.27 -7.52
CA LEU A 62 -13.01 8.51 -7.75
C LEU A 62 -14.21 8.29 -8.69
N LEU A 63 -14.05 7.48 -9.74
CA LEU A 63 -15.11 7.17 -10.70
C LEU A 63 -16.31 6.54 -10.01
N THR A 64 -16.06 5.57 -9.14
CA THR A 64 -17.16 4.81 -8.54
C THR A 64 -17.84 5.56 -7.40
N VAL A 65 -17.10 6.33 -6.58
CA VAL A 65 -17.71 7.27 -5.63
C VAL A 65 -18.61 8.26 -6.37
N THR A 66 -18.13 8.81 -7.48
CA THR A 66 -18.90 9.75 -8.31
C THR A 66 -20.21 9.12 -8.80
N ARG A 67 -20.19 7.86 -9.25
CA ARG A 67 -21.39 7.10 -9.65
C ARG A 67 -22.36 6.85 -8.50
N ALA A 68 -21.86 6.49 -7.33
CA ALA A 68 -22.69 6.28 -6.15
C ALA A 68 -23.45 7.57 -5.78
N ILE A 69 -22.76 8.71 -5.81
CA ILE A 69 -23.36 10.03 -5.56
C ILE A 69 -24.37 10.38 -6.66
N ILE A 70 -24.04 10.19 -7.94
CA ILE A 70 -24.96 10.37 -9.08
C ILE A 70 -26.25 9.56 -8.89
N ARG A 71 -26.12 8.26 -8.59
CA ARG A 71 -27.26 7.36 -8.37
C ARG A 71 -28.15 7.84 -7.23
N TYR A 72 -27.54 8.29 -6.14
CA TYR A 72 -28.26 8.83 -4.99
C TYR A 72 -29.00 10.14 -5.32
N VAL A 73 -28.32 11.08 -6.00
CA VAL A 73 -28.93 12.34 -6.48
C VAL A 73 -30.09 12.06 -7.43
N ARG A 74 -29.94 11.10 -8.36
CA ARG A 74 -31.03 10.67 -9.25
C ARG A 74 -32.21 10.16 -8.47
N ASN A 75 -32.00 9.30 -7.48
CA ASN A 75 -33.10 8.77 -6.66
C ASN A 75 -33.89 9.90 -5.97
N ILE A 76 -33.18 10.90 -5.42
CA ILE A 76 -33.83 12.09 -4.86
C ILE A 76 -34.61 12.85 -5.94
N LYS A 77 -34.01 13.14 -7.09
CA LYS A 77 -34.66 13.88 -8.18
C LYS A 77 -35.84 13.14 -8.80
N THR A 78 -35.84 11.80 -8.79
CA THR A 78 -37.00 11.00 -9.19
C THR A 78 -38.17 11.18 -8.22
N SER A 79 -37.87 11.31 -6.93
CA SER A 79 -38.88 11.47 -5.88
C SER A 79 -39.33 12.92 -5.68
N ASP A 80 -38.44 13.88 -5.87
CA ASP A 80 -38.66 15.33 -5.72
C ASP A 80 -37.88 16.07 -6.84
N PRO A 81 -38.45 16.20 -8.05
CA PRO A 81 -37.77 16.79 -9.21
C PRO A 81 -37.40 18.27 -9.03
N GLN A 82 -38.06 18.97 -8.12
CA GLN A 82 -37.85 20.39 -7.82
C GLN A 82 -37.02 20.59 -6.54
N ALA A 83 -36.40 19.53 -6.01
CA ALA A 83 -35.58 19.60 -4.82
C ALA A 83 -34.48 20.68 -4.99
N PRO A 84 -34.47 21.73 -4.13
CA PRO A 84 -33.50 22.80 -4.26
C PRO A 84 -32.09 22.28 -4.00
N PHE A 85 -31.11 22.87 -4.69
CA PHE A 85 -29.71 22.47 -4.65
C PHE A 85 -29.18 22.29 -3.22
N ASP A 86 -29.46 23.25 -2.33
CA ASP A 86 -28.98 23.24 -0.95
C ASP A 86 -29.56 22.10 -0.12
N LYS A 87 -30.81 21.69 -0.41
CA LYS A 87 -31.47 20.55 0.23
C LYS A 87 -30.81 19.24 -0.20
N ILE A 88 -30.51 19.07 -1.49
CA ILE A 88 -29.81 17.88 -1.99
C ILE A 88 -28.40 17.82 -1.38
N MET A 89 -27.69 18.94 -1.36
CA MET A 89 -26.35 19.05 -0.78
C MET A 89 -26.34 18.67 0.72
N ALA A 90 -27.28 19.18 1.51
CA ALA A 90 -27.38 18.88 2.94
C ALA A 90 -27.72 17.41 3.24
N VAL A 91 -28.38 16.72 2.31
CA VAL A 91 -28.64 15.28 2.42
C VAL A 91 -27.39 14.48 2.02
N LEU A 92 -26.70 14.89 0.95
CA LEU A 92 -25.46 14.26 0.50
C LEU A 92 -24.38 14.23 1.60
N TYR A 93 -24.20 15.32 2.34
CA TYR A 93 -23.27 15.38 3.47
C TYR A 93 -23.58 14.43 4.64
N ARG A 94 -24.71 13.72 4.61
CA ARG A 94 -25.07 12.69 5.60
C ARG A 94 -24.90 11.27 5.06
N THR A 95 -24.51 11.12 3.80
CA THR A 95 -24.34 9.81 3.17
C THR A 95 -22.93 9.28 3.38
N ASN A 96 -22.82 7.98 3.61
CA ASN A 96 -21.52 7.29 3.74
C ASN A 96 -20.62 7.51 2.51
N SER A 97 -21.21 7.67 1.32
CA SER A 97 -20.49 8.00 0.09
C SER A 97 -19.74 9.33 0.14
N VAL A 98 -20.23 10.30 0.92
CA VAL A 98 -19.62 11.63 1.04
C VAL A 98 -18.78 11.77 2.30
N VAL A 99 -19.18 11.15 3.41
CA VAL A 99 -18.46 11.30 4.69
C VAL A 99 -17.31 10.31 4.86
N ILE A 100 -17.33 9.17 4.16
CA ILE A 100 -16.32 8.12 4.28
C ILE A 100 -15.68 7.86 2.91
N ASP A 101 -16.46 7.44 1.91
CA ASP A 101 -15.90 6.92 0.65
C ASP A 101 -15.17 8.00 -0.17
N LEU A 102 -15.73 9.21 -0.23
CA LEU A 102 -15.15 10.34 -0.96
C LEU A 102 -13.84 10.86 -0.34
N PRO A 103 -13.73 11.10 0.98
CA PRO A 103 -12.45 11.39 1.63
C PRO A 103 -11.38 10.32 1.36
N VAL A 104 -11.74 9.04 1.46
CA VAL A 104 -10.81 7.93 1.16
C VAL A 104 -10.32 7.99 -0.28
N ALA A 105 -11.21 8.23 -1.25
CA ALA A 105 -10.84 8.39 -2.66
C ALA A 105 -9.92 9.61 -2.90
N ILE A 106 -10.18 10.74 -2.22
CA ILE A 106 -9.35 11.95 -2.31
C ILE A 106 -7.94 11.68 -1.76
N LEU A 107 -7.84 11.05 -0.59
CA LEU A 107 -6.56 10.71 0.04
C LEU A 107 -5.77 9.71 -0.80
N SER A 108 -6.46 8.68 -1.32
CA SER A 108 -5.90 7.74 -2.30
C SER A 108 -5.33 8.48 -3.51
N CYS A 109 -6.06 9.44 -4.09
CA CYS A 109 -5.54 10.23 -5.21
C CYS A 109 -4.32 11.11 -4.88
N TRP A 110 -4.17 11.56 -3.63
CA TRP A 110 -3.01 12.33 -3.18
C TRP A 110 -1.84 11.48 -2.71
N GLY A 111 -1.94 10.15 -2.71
CA GLY A 111 -0.91 9.29 -2.12
C GLY A 111 -0.77 9.53 -0.62
N LYS A 112 -1.90 9.67 0.08
CA LYS A 112 -1.96 9.84 1.54
C LYS A 112 -2.80 8.75 2.18
N SER A 113 -2.48 8.38 3.42
CA SER A 113 -3.24 7.40 4.19
C SER A 113 -4.43 8.04 4.94
N VAL A 114 -5.40 7.21 5.33
CA VAL A 114 -6.59 7.58 6.14
C VAL A 114 -6.21 7.95 7.59
N SER A 115 -4.97 7.68 7.95
CA SER A 115 -4.50 7.48 9.31
C SER A 115 -3.59 8.64 9.77
N GLU A 116 -3.08 9.45 8.83
CA GLU A 116 -2.51 10.77 9.12
C GLU A 116 -3.59 11.68 9.71
N LYS A 117 -3.62 11.86 11.03
CA LYS A 117 -4.52 12.76 11.78
C LYS A 117 -4.80 14.06 11.01
N VAL A 118 -5.93 14.10 10.31
CA VAL A 118 -6.74 15.29 9.98
C VAL A 118 -5.95 16.45 9.34
N PHE A 119 -4.81 16.20 8.70
CA PHE A 119 -4.02 17.26 8.07
C PHE A 119 -4.49 17.53 6.63
N PHE A 120 -5.75 18.00 6.58
CA PHE A 120 -6.30 19.09 5.77
C PHE A 120 -7.82 18.89 5.67
N ALA A 121 -8.56 18.92 6.80
CA ALA A 121 -10.02 18.97 6.75
C ALA A 121 -10.49 20.05 5.76
N ASN A 122 -9.79 21.20 5.69
CA ASN A 122 -10.08 22.26 4.71
C ASN A 122 -9.84 21.88 3.24
N LYS A 123 -8.76 21.14 2.90
CA LYS A 123 -8.48 20.77 1.49
C LYS A 123 -9.36 19.61 1.06
N VAL A 124 -9.56 18.62 1.92
CA VAL A 124 -10.50 17.52 1.67
C VAL A 124 -11.91 18.08 1.55
N LEU A 125 -12.35 18.95 2.46
CA LEU A 125 -13.67 19.59 2.40
C LEU A 125 -13.84 20.46 1.15
N ALA A 126 -12.83 21.24 0.76
CA ALA A 126 -12.87 22.05 -0.46
C ALA A 126 -12.96 21.16 -1.72
N THR A 127 -12.16 20.09 -1.79
CA THR A 127 -12.22 19.11 -2.89
C THR A 127 -13.56 18.37 -2.91
N THR A 128 -14.08 17.97 -1.76
CA THR A 128 -15.42 17.36 -1.62
C THR A 128 -16.51 18.32 -2.10
N GLN A 129 -16.49 19.58 -1.66
CA GLN A 129 -17.42 20.62 -2.12
C GLN A 129 -17.35 20.79 -3.63
N PHE A 130 -16.14 20.82 -4.20
CA PHE A 130 -15.94 20.91 -5.64
C PHE A 130 -16.56 19.71 -6.36
N ILE A 131 -16.22 18.48 -5.95
CA ILE A 131 -16.70 17.23 -6.55
C ILE A 131 -18.24 17.17 -6.51
N LEU A 132 -18.86 17.45 -5.36
CA LEU A 132 -20.32 17.44 -5.22
C LEU A 132 -21.00 18.47 -6.13
N ARG A 133 -20.42 19.67 -6.27
CA ARG A 133 -20.93 20.68 -7.22
C ARG A 133 -20.83 20.22 -8.66
N GLN A 134 -19.72 19.59 -9.05
CA GLN A 134 -19.59 19.05 -10.41
C GLN A 134 -20.64 17.96 -10.65
N VAL A 135 -20.82 17.02 -9.71
CA VAL A 135 -21.81 15.94 -9.82
C VAL A 135 -23.23 16.49 -9.98
N LEU A 136 -23.60 17.49 -9.18
CA LEU A 136 -24.95 18.06 -9.25
C LEU A 136 -25.22 18.83 -10.56
N ASN A 137 -24.19 19.42 -11.16
CA ASN A 137 -24.30 20.22 -12.39
C ASN A 137 -24.20 19.39 -13.66
N PHE A 138 -23.40 18.33 -13.66
CA PHE A 138 -23.04 17.58 -14.87
C PHE A 138 -23.51 16.12 -14.85
N ASP A 139 -23.88 15.58 -13.68
CA ASP A 139 -24.44 14.23 -13.54
C ASP A 139 -23.62 13.16 -14.28
N ASP A 140 -24.24 12.33 -15.13
CA ASP A 140 -23.53 11.30 -15.91
C ASP A 140 -22.47 11.87 -16.84
N GLU A 141 -22.57 13.14 -17.26
CA GLU A 141 -21.64 13.71 -18.24
C GLU A 141 -20.18 13.66 -17.79
N LEU A 142 -19.94 13.64 -16.48
CA LEU A 142 -18.61 13.51 -15.89
C LEU A 142 -17.95 12.17 -16.20
N VAL A 143 -18.75 11.11 -16.31
CA VAL A 143 -18.28 9.71 -16.39
C VAL A 143 -18.60 9.05 -17.73
N LEU A 144 -19.04 9.83 -18.73
CA LEU A 144 -19.40 9.34 -20.06
C LEU A 144 -18.19 8.86 -20.88
N SER A 145 -17.01 9.44 -20.67
CA SER A 145 -15.79 9.04 -21.36
C SER A 145 -14.57 9.34 -20.52
N TRP A 146 -13.49 8.59 -20.76
CA TRP A 146 -12.24 8.79 -20.05
C TRP A 146 -11.73 10.23 -20.18
N GLU A 147 -11.83 10.85 -21.36
CA GLU A 147 -11.40 12.24 -21.55
C GLU A 147 -12.18 13.24 -20.69
N LYS A 148 -13.50 13.09 -20.57
CA LYS A 148 -14.31 13.93 -19.68
C LYS A 148 -13.95 13.70 -18.22
N PHE A 149 -13.75 12.44 -17.82
CA PHE A 149 -13.42 12.09 -16.45
C PHE A 149 -12.00 12.52 -16.06
N LYS A 150 -11.02 12.39 -16.95
CA LYS A 150 -9.65 12.90 -16.82
C LYS A 150 -9.62 14.42 -16.69
N ALA A 151 -10.46 15.13 -17.46
CA ALA A 151 -10.61 16.59 -17.32
C ALA A 151 -11.20 16.96 -15.96
N PHE A 152 -12.19 16.20 -15.47
CA PHE A 152 -12.75 16.34 -14.13
C PHE A 152 -11.69 16.11 -13.04
N MET A 153 -10.89 15.04 -13.13
CA MET A 153 -9.79 14.73 -12.20
C MET A 153 -8.76 15.88 -12.13
N LYS A 154 -8.33 16.40 -13.28
CA LYS A 154 -7.39 17.53 -13.35
C LYS A 154 -7.97 18.78 -12.66
N ARG A 155 -9.25 19.08 -12.88
CA ARG A 155 -9.94 20.21 -12.23
C ARG A 155 -10.11 20.02 -10.72
N ALA A 156 -10.24 18.78 -10.26
CA ALA A 156 -10.28 18.41 -8.83
C ALA A 156 -8.88 18.39 -8.18
N ASN A 157 -7.84 18.88 -8.87
CA ASN A 157 -6.45 18.91 -8.42
C ASN A 157 -5.81 17.52 -8.27
N PHE A 158 -6.19 16.58 -9.14
CA PHE A 158 -5.58 15.25 -9.28
C PHE A 158 -4.78 15.15 -10.59
N THR A 159 -4.04 16.21 -10.94
CA THR A 159 -3.34 16.33 -12.22
C THR A 159 -2.27 15.27 -12.42
N GLU A 160 -1.51 14.96 -11.37
CA GLU A 160 -0.46 13.94 -11.42
C GLU A 160 -1.02 12.55 -11.75
N PRO A 161 -1.94 11.94 -10.97
CA PRO A 161 -2.48 10.63 -11.30
C PRO A 161 -3.21 10.63 -12.65
N ALA A 162 -3.94 11.71 -13.00
CA ALA A 162 -4.59 11.81 -14.31
C ALA A 162 -3.62 11.82 -15.51
N SER A 163 -2.34 12.15 -15.29
CA SER A 163 -1.31 12.20 -16.35
C SER A 163 -0.50 10.91 -16.50
N LYS A 164 -0.57 10.00 -15.51
CA LYS A 164 0.24 8.78 -15.45
C LYS A 164 -0.44 7.56 -16.09
N ILE A 165 -1.74 7.64 -16.38
CA ILE A 165 -2.50 6.59 -17.05
C ILE A 165 -2.19 6.66 -18.55
N SER A 166 -1.58 5.61 -19.07
CA SER A 166 -1.18 5.47 -20.48
C SER A 166 -2.31 4.88 -21.32
N ASP A 167 -2.24 5.04 -22.65
CA ASP A 167 -3.28 4.59 -23.57
C ASP A 167 -3.59 3.08 -23.49
N GLY A 168 -2.61 2.25 -23.12
CA GLY A 168 -2.80 0.82 -22.89
C GLY A 168 -3.63 0.49 -21.64
N GLU A 169 -3.67 1.38 -20.66
CA GLU A 169 -4.45 1.27 -19.43
C GLU A 169 -5.84 1.91 -19.54
N ILE A 170 -6.01 2.82 -20.50
CA ILE A 170 -7.29 3.49 -20.79
C ILE A 170 -8.36 2.46 -21.17
N GLY A 171 -8.01 1.42 -21.93
CA GLY A 171 -8.98 0.38 -22.34
C GLY A 171 -9.68 -0.28 -21.15
N SER A 172 -8.93 -0.79 -20.17
CA SER A 172 -9.51 -1.38 -18.95
C SER A 172 -10.29 -0.37 -18.12
N LEU A 173 -9.90 0.91 -18.15
CA LEU A 173 -10.63 1.96 -17.47
C LEU A 173 -11.92 2.34 -18.21
N GLU A 174 -11.93 2.36 -19.53
CA GLU A 174 -13.10 2.57 -20.38
C GLU A 174 -14.08 1.40 -20.26
N ASP A 175 -13.58 0.18 -20.14
CA ASP A 175 -14.37 -1.01 -19.83
C ASP A 175 -15.00 -0.90 -18.44
N ALA A 176 -14.23 -0.48 -17.43
CA ALA A 176 -14.77 -0.17 -16.11
C ALA A 176 -15.78 0.99 -16.15
N MET A 177 -15.56 1.97 -17.04
CA MET A 177 -16.47 3.10 -17.25
C MET A 177 -17.75 2.70 -18.01
N THR A 178 -17.72 1.68 -18.85
CA THR A 178 -18.92 1.17 -19.54
C THR A 178 -19.63 0.10 -18.72
N SER A 179 -18.93 -0.58 -17.82
CA SER A 179 -19.54 -1.52 -16.88
C SER A 179 -20.53 -0.79 -15.95
N ASN A 180 -21.77 -1.28 -15.90
CA ASN A 180 -22.78 -0.81 -14.95
C ASN A 180 -22.63 -1.48 -13.57
N SER A 181 -21.54 -2.25 -13.38
CA SER A 181 -21.22 -2.98 -12.16
C SER A 181 -20.70 -2.03 -11.08
N THR A 182 -21.28 -2.08 -9.88
CA THR A 182 -20.75 -1.40 -8.70
C THR A 182 -20.36 -2.34 -7.58
N CYS A 183 -20.56 -3.65 -7.73
CA CYS A 183 -20.43 -4.59 -6.61
C CYS A 183 -19.02 -4.60 -5.99
N ALA A 184 -17.97 -4.71 -6.81
CA ALA A 184 -16.59 -4.73 -6.32
C ALA A 184 -16.26 -3.47 -5.49
N PHE A 185 -16.75 -2.31 -5.92
CA PHE A 185 -16.57 -1.08 -5.18
C PHE A 185 -17.49 -0.98 -3.96
N ASP A 186 -18.75 -1.39 -4.06
CA ASP A 186 -19.69 -1.37 -2.94
C ASP A 186 -19.16 -2.28 -1.81
N LEU A 187 -18.56 -3.43 -2.15
CA LEU A 187 -17.87 -4.30 -1.19
C LEU A 187 -16.60 -3.65 -0.62
N LYS A 188 -15.79 -2.97 -1.45
CA LYS A 188 -14.64 -2.20 -0.94
C LYS A 188 -15.08 -1.09 0.02
N SER A 189 -16.10 -0.32 -0.34
CA SER A 189 -16.68 0.74 0.49
C SER A 189 -17.21 0.16 1.80
N LEU A 190 -17.82 -1.03 1.76
CA LEU A 190 -18.26 -1.73 2.97
C LEU A 190 -17.07 -2.08 3.89
N THR A 191 -15.92 -2.48 3.34
CA THR A 191 -14.67 -2.66 4.10
C THR A 191 -14.19 -1.35 4.71
N ASP A 192 -14.16 -0.26 3.92
CA ASP A 192 -13.71 1.06 4.37
C ASP A 192 -14.60 1.61 5.50
N ARG A 193 -15.93 1.42 5.41
CA ARG A 193 -16.90 1.77 6.46
C ARG A 193 -16.73 0.92 7.71
N THR A 194 -16.40 -0.37 7.55
CA THR A 194 -16.13 -1.25 8.69
C THR A 194 -14.93 -0.74 9.47
N TRP A 195 -13.86 -0.38 8.78
CA TRP A 195 -12.67 0.20 9.39
C TRP A 195 -12.98 1.53 10.10
N SER A 196 -13.66 2.46 9.42
CA SER A 196 -14.04 3.76 10.01
C SER A 196 -14.90 3.59 11.27
N THR A 197 -15.88 2.70 11.24
CA THR A 197 -16.76 2.43 12.38
C THR A 197 -15.97 1.97 13.61
N ILE A 198 -14.97 1.11 13.40
CA ILE A 198 -14.16 0.58 14.49
C ILE A 198 -13.19 1.65 15.04
N ILE A 199 -12.64 2.49 14.16
CA ILE A 199 -11.85 3.67 14.57
C ILE A 199 -12.70 4.59 15.47
N ASP A 200 -13.91 4.93 15.02
CA ASP A 200 -14.79 5.86 15.74
C ASP A 200 -15.17 5.31 17.12
N LEU A 201 -15.56 4.03 17.21
CA LEU A 201 -15.92 3.38 18.48
C LEU A 201 -14.76 3.36 19.48
N ARG A 202 -13.53 3.18 19.02
CA ARG A 202 -12.31 3.20 19.85
C ARG A 202 -11.89 4.62 20.22
N ALA A 203 -12.12 5.60 19.34
CA ALA A 203 -11.90 7.00 19.66
C ALA A 203 -12.86 7.49 20.76
N GLU A 204 -14.10 7.01 20.76
CA GLU A 204 -15.10 7.31 21.80
C GLU A 204 -14.77 6.64 23.14
N ASN A 205 -14.28 5.40 23.13
CA ASN A 205 -13.89 4.67 24.32
C ASN A 205 -12.54 3.95 24.10
N PRO A 206 -11.40 4.59 24.43
CA PRO A 206 -10.08 4.03 24.22
C PRO A 206 -9.82 2.71 24.99
N ASP A 207 -10.49 2.52 26.12
CA ASP A 207 -10.35 1.34 26.98
C ASP A 207 -11.40 0.24 26.65
N ILE A 208 -12.15 0.37 25.55
CA ILE A 208 -13.16 -0.62 25.15
C ILE A 208 -12.52 -2.00 24.97
N THR A 209 -13.05 -3.00 25.66
CA THR A 209 -12.59 -4.38 25.50
C THR A 209 -13.03 -4.96 24.15
N GLU A 210 -12.34 -5.99 23.66
CA GLU A 210 -12.70 -6.64 22.38
C GLU A 210 -14.14 -7.18 22.38
N ASP A 211 -14.59 -7.74 23.51
CA ASP A 211 -15.94 -8.26 23.66
C ASP A 211 -16.99 -7.14 23.63
N GLU A 212 -16.73 -6.03 24.30
CA GLU A 212 -17.61 -4.85 24.27
C GLU A 212 -17.63 -4.19 22.88
N LEU A 213 -16.49 -4.12 22.21
CA LEU A 213 -16.37 -3.60 20.85
C LEU A 213 -17.16 -4.47 19.88
N ARG A 214 -17.07 -5.80 19.98
CA ARG A 214 -17.86 -6.75 19.18
C ARG A 214 -19.36 -6.54 19.37
N ILE A 215 -19.81 -6.36 20.61
CA ILE A 215 -21.23 -6.09 20.91
C ILE A 215 -21.66 -4.75 20.31
N ARG A 216 -20.85 -3.68 20.47
CA ARG A 216 -21.18 -2.37 19.90
C ARG A 216 -21.27 -2.38 18.38
N ILE A 217 -20.33 -3.05 17.71
CA ILE A 217 -20.32 -3.21 16.25
C ILE A 217 -21.61 -3.86 15.76
N GLN A 218 -22.11 -4.91 16.43
CA GLN A 218 -23.36 -5.58 16.06
C GLN A 218 -24.57 -4.63 16.11
N ASP A 219 -24.53 -3.62 16.97
CA ASP A 219 -25.62 -2.65 17.11
C ASP A 219 -25.57 -1.50 16.09
N THR A 220 -24.52 -1.42 15.29
CA THR A 220 -24.33 -0.34 14.29
C THR A 220 -25.17 -0.54 13.02
N GLN A 221 -25.38 0.57 12.30
CA GLN A 221 -26.02 0.58 10.98
C GLN A 221 -25.25 -0.30 9.96
N LEU A 222 -23.92 -0.38 10.11
CA LEU A 222 -23.07 -1.24 9.28
C LEU A 222 -23.59 -2.68 9.26
N VAL A 223 -23.77 -3.28 10.44
CA VAL A 223 -24.21 -4.67 10.58
C VAL A 223 -25.70 -4.82 10.33
N LYS A 224 -26.51 -3.90 10.85
CA LYS A 224 -27.98 -3.99 10.76
C LYS A 224 -28.51 -3.81 9.34
N THR A 225 -27.88 -2.97 8.52
CA THR A 225 -28.43 -2.59 7.20
C THR A 225 -27.42 -2.59 6.07
N ASP A 226 -26.23 -2.05 6.25
CA ASP A 226 -25.34 -1.77 5.12
C ASP A 226 -24.79 -3.05 4.48
N ILE A 227 -24.34 -4.02 5.29
CA ILE A 227 -23.88 -5.32 4.78
C ILE A 227 -24.95 -5.99 3.93
N ALA A 228 -26.19 -6.04 4.44
CA ALA A 228 -27.30 -6.69 3.73
C ALA A 228 -27.64 -5.96 2.42
N THR A 229 -27.64 -4.63 2.44
CA THR A 229 -27.98 -3.78 1.29
C THR A 229 -26.94 -3.91 0.19
N VAL A 230 -25.66 -3.74 0.52
CA VAL A 230 -24.54 -3.84 -0.43
C VAL A 230 -24.51 -5.22 -1.08
N THR A 231 -24.55 -6.28 -0.27
CA THR A 231 -24.50 -7.65 -0.78
C THR A 231 -25.73 -8.04 -1.60
N ASN A 232 -26.89 -7.42 -1.36
CA ASN A 232 -28.08 -7.59 -2.21
C ASN A 232 -27.94 -6.85 -3.55
N ASN A 233 -27.41 -5.62 -3.54
CA ASN A 233 -27.20 -4.84 -4.76
C ASN A 233 -26.19 -5.51 -5.70
N CYS A 234 -25.30 -6.35 -5.16
CA CYS A 234 -24.38 -7.20 -5.92
C CYS A 234 -25.06 -8.37 -6.67
N MET A 235 -26.26 -8.79 -6.27
CA MET A 235 -26.86 -10.04 -6.80
C MET A 235 -27.02 -10.08 -8.32
N PRO A 236 -27.47 -9.02 -9.02
CA PRO A 236 -27.57 -9.05 -10.48
C PRO A 236 -26.24 -9.39 -11.16
N GLN A 237 -25.14 -8.84 -10.65
CA GLN A 237 -23.80 -9.12 -11.18
C GLN A 237 -23.34 -10.53 -10.81
N LEU A 238 -23.48 -10.93 -9.54
CA LEU A 238 -23.07 -12.26 -9.08
C LEU A 238 -23.78 -13.36 -9.87
N ILE A 239 -25.07 -13.17 -10.19
CA ILE A 239 -25.83 -14.08 -11.05
C ILE A 239 -25.29 -14.07 -12.47
N SER A 240 -25.00 -12.90 -13.04
CA SER A 240 -24.50 -12.78 -14.42
C SER A 240 -23.11 -13.40 -14.64
N GLU A 241 -22.26 -13.38 -13.61
CA GLU A 241 -20.89 -13.91 -13.66
C GLU A 241 -20.81 -15.40 -13.25
N SER A 242 -21.90 -15.96 -12.73
CA SER A 242 -21.98 -17.35 -12.29
C SER A 242 -23.35 -17.97 -12.60
N ASP A 243 -24.12 -18.29 -11.57
CA ASP A 243 -25.49 -18.80 -11.62
C ASP A 243 -26.24 -18.39 -10.33
N GLU A 244 -27.56 -18.58 -10.29
CA GLU A 244 -28.37 -18.15 -9.15
C GLU A 244 -27.94 -18.82 -7.84
N GLU A 245 -27.69 -20.14 -7.85
CA GLU A 245 -27.32 -20.89 -6.65
C GLU A 245 -25.95 -20.43 -6.12
N THR A 246 -24.97 -20.30 -7.01
CA THR A 246 -23.61 -19.82 -6.71
C THR A 246 -23.63 -18.37 -6.24
N ALA A 247 -24.45 -17.51 -6.83
CA ALA A 247 -24.60 -16.12 -6.41
C ALA A 247 -25.17 -16.00 -4.99
N TYR A 248 -26.19 -16.79 -4.64
CA TYR A 248 -26.75 -16.81 -3.28
C TYR A 248 -25.76 -17.35 -2.24
N LYS A 249 -24.99 -18.39 -2.57
CA LYS A 249 -23.90 -18.90 -1.72
C LYS A 249 -22.82 -17.84 -1.52
N THR A 250 -22.39 -17.20 -2.61
CA THR A 250 -21.38 -16.13 -2.56
C THR A 250 -21.87 -14.95 -1.71
N ARG A 251 -23.12 -14.52 -1.86
CA ARG A 251 -23.72 -13.48 -1.01
C ARG A 251 -23.73 -13.86 0.46
N TYR A 252 -24.08 -15.10 0.78
CA TYR A 252 -24.06 -15.59 2.16
C TYR A 252 -22.64 -15.54 2.74
N THR A 253 -21.65 -16.04 1.99
CA THR A 253 -20.24 -15.97 2.39
C THR A 253 -19.78 -14.54 2.59
N LEU A 254 -20.09 -13.61 1.68
CA LEU A 254 -19.77 -12.19 1.83
C LEU A 254 -20.35 -11.61 3.13
N ARG A 255 -21.60 -11.93 3.49
CA ARG A 255 -22.22 -11.43 4.74
C ARG A 255 -21.52 -11.99 5.97
N MET A 256 -21.26 -13.29 6.00
CA MET A 256 -20.55 -13.94 7.09
C MET A 256 -19.14 -13.39 7.23
N ASP A 257 -18.49 -13.11 6.10
CA ASP A 257 -17.16 -12.54 6.06
C ASP A 257 -17.14 -11.12 6.59
N PHE A 258 -18.09 -10.24 6.24
CA PHE A 258 -18.14 -8.90 6.82
C PHE A 258 -18.47 -8.92 8.32
N MET A 259 -19.34 -9.84 8.76
CA MET A 259 -19.61 -10.04 10.19
C MET A 259 -18.35 -10.55 10.92
N GLY A 260 -17.61 -11.48 10.33
CA GLY A 260 -16.35 -12.01 10.86
C GLY A 260 -15.22 -10.98 10.83
N LEU A 261 -15.08 -10.24 9.75
CA LEU A 261 -14.12 -9.15 9.55
C LEU A 261 -14.29 -8.06 10.60
N SER A 262 -15.53 -7.74 10.98
CA SER A 262 -15.79 -6.81 12.07
C SER A 262 -15.27 -7.30 13.44
N SER A 263 -15.30 -8.63 13.68
CA SER A 263 -14.71 -9.27 14.86
C SER A 263 -13.18 -9.37 14.75
N MET A 264 -12.66 -9.75 13.58
CA MET A 264 -11.22 -9.89 13.35
C MET A 264 -10.50 -8.55 13.40
N ILE A 265 -11.11 -7.47 12.91
CA ILE A 265 -10.54 -6.12 13.00
C ILE A 265 -10.55 -5.63 14.45
N ALA A 266 -11.55 -6.01 15.25
CA ALA A 266 -11.56 -5.72 16.69
C ALA A 266 -10.35 -6.34 17.40
N GLU A 267 -9.93 -7.54 17.00
CA GLU A 267 -8.73 -8.24 17.50
C GLU A 267 -7.43 -7.67 16.88
N TYR A 268 -7.41 -7.36 15.58
CA TYR A 268 -6.24 -6.84 14.86
C TYR A 268 -5.80 -5.45 15.33
N LEU A 269 -6.74 -4.63 15.78
CA LEU A 269 -6.48 -3.26 16.23
C LEU A 269 -5.97 -3.17 17.67
N GLN A 270 -5.68 -4.27 18.40
CA GLN A 270 -4.85 -4.11 19.60
C GLN A 270 -3.61 -3.30 19.20
N VAL A 271 -3.44 -2.09 19.75
CA VAL A 271 -2.23 -1.31 19.53
C VAL A 271 -1.11 -2.00 20.30
N ILE A 272 -0.67 -3.16 19.81
CA ILE A 272 0.62 -3.73 20.17
C ILE A 272 1.63 -3.05 19.24
N CYS A 273 1.86 -1.76 19.47
CA CYS A 273 3.21 -1.22 19.32
C CYS A 273 3.98 -1.59 20.62
N GLY A 274 3.87 -2.85 21.05
CA GLY A 274 4.74 -3.49 22.04
C GLY A 274 5.93 -4.13 21.31
N PRO A 275 7.01 -4.49 22.03
CA PRO A 275 8.23 -5.01 21.42
C PRO A 275 7.95 -6.38 20.81
N THR A 276 7.48 -6.40 19.57
CA THR A 276 7.59 -7.58 18.73
C THR A 276 9.07 -7.88 18.60
N GLN A 277 9.48 -9.13 18.85
CA GLN A 277 10.81 -9.60 18.44
C GLN A 277 11.01 -9.10 17.01
N PHE A 278 12.01 -8.22 16.82
CA PHE A 278 12.17 -7.47 15.58
C PHE A 278 12.05 -8.45 14.42
N ILE A 279 11.15 -8.20 13.46
CA ILE A 279 11.23 -8.90 12.17
C ILE A 279 12.59 -8.52 11.60
N GLY A 280 13.51 -9.47 11.66
CA GLY A 280 14.90 -9.31 11.29
C GLY A 280 15.93 -9.36 12.43
N GLU A 281 15.53 -9.63 13.67
CA GLU A 281 16.43 -10.27 14.63
C GLU A 281 16.53 -11.75 14.29
N ILE A 282 17.72 -12.17 13.89
CA ILE A 282 18.06 -13.56 13.67
C ILE A 282 19.08 -13.99 14.72
N ASP A 283 19.05 -15.25 15.09
CA ASP A 283 20.06 -15.84 15.98
C ASP A 283 21.46 -15.80 15.33
N ASP A 284 22.48 -15.95 16.17
CA ASP A 284 23.87 -15.96 15.76
C ASP A 284 24.11 -16.98 14.63
N GLY A 285 24.92 -16.59 13.64
CA GLY A 285 25.13 -17.43 12.48
C GLY A 285 26.36 -17.03 11.67
N THR A 286 26.88 -17.99 10.91
CA THR A 286 28.01 -17.83 9.98
C THR A 286 27.75 -18.46 8.62
N ASP A 287 26.59 -19.07 8.43
CA ASP A 287 26.23 -19.72 7.18
C ASP A 287 25.73 -18.66 6.16
N PRO A 288 26.37 -18.53 4.99
CA PRO A 288 26.00 -17.54 3.99
C PRO A 288 24.54 -17.63 3.52
N ALA A 289 23.99 -18.84 3.41
CA ALA A 289 22.64 -19.06 2.91
C ALA A 289 21.59 -18.64 3.93
N THR A 290 21.84 -18.85 5.22
CA THR A 290 20.90 -18.43 6.28
C THR A 290 20.96 -16.93 6.55
N LEU A 291 22.10 -16.29 6.30
CA LEU A 291 22.30 -14.84 6.45
C LEU A 291 21.94 -14.04 5.19
N GLY A 292 21.37 -14.68 4.16
CA GLY A 292 20.95 -14.00 2.94
C GLY A 292 22.09 -13.43 2.09
N LEU A 293 23.31 -13.96 2.21
CA LEU A 293 24.45 -13.59 1.38
C LEU A 293 24.36 -14.32 0.04
N THR A 294 24.20 -13.55 -1.04
CA THR A 294 24.17 -14.06 -2.41
C THR A 294 25.26 -13.40 -3.23
N THR A 295 26.02 -14.19 -4.00
CA THR A 295 27.02 -13.69 -4.92
C THR A 295 26.65 -14.08 -6.35
N VAL A 296 26.89 -13.15 -7.28
CA VAL A 296 26.61 -13.32 -8.70
C VAL A 296 27.94 -13.16 -9.43
N GLN A 297 28.31 -14.15 -10.24
CA GLN A 297 29.61 -14.25 -10.95
C GLN A 297 30.82 -14.41 -10.00
N GLU A 298 32.04 -14.36 -10.56
CA GLU A 298 33.26 -14.82 -9.90
C GLU A 298 33.92 -13.77 -9.00
N ALA A 299 33.69 -12.47 -9.23
CA ALA A 299 34.40 -11.40 -8.50
C ALA A 299 34.23 -11.50 -6.98
N PHE A 300 33.02 -11.84 -6.51
CA PHE A 300 32.73 -11.97 -5.08
C PHE A 300 32.66 -13.43 -4.60
N SER A 301 33.02 -14.38 -5.45
CA SER A 301 32.97 -15.81 -5.11
C SER A 301 33.88 -16.15 -3.93
N GLY A 302 33.38 -16.94 -2.98
CA GLY A 302 34.08 -17.30 -1.75
C GLY A 302 34.05 -16.23 -0.64
N SER A 303 33.17 -15.23 -0.76
CA SER A 303 32.89 -14.28 0.34
C SER A 303 32.11 -14.96 1.48
N SER A 304 32.31 -14.51 2.71
CA SER A 304 31.64 -15.04 3.90
C SER A 304 31.07 -13.93 4.78
N LEU A 305 30.05 -14.27 5.57
CA LEU A 305 29.34 -13.35 6.46
C LEU A 305 29.18 -13.99 7.84
N SER A 306 29.38 -13.23 8.91
CA SER A 306 29.07 -13.61 10.27
C SER A 306 28.15 -12.58 10.92
N TRP A 307 27.26 -13.06 11.77
CA TRP A 307 26.33 -12.25 12.55
C TRP A 307 26.28 -12.76 13.98
N THR A 308 26.35 -11.84 14.95
CA THR A 308 25.94 -12.08 16.33
C THR A 308 24.82 -11.13 16.70
N ARG A 309 23.79 -11.64 17.37
CA ARG A 309 22.61 -10.90 17.83
C ARG A 309 22.98 -9.93 18.96
N GLN A 310 23.90 -10.32 19.84
CA GLN A 310 24.45 -9.45 20.87
C GLN A 310 25.84 -8.94 20.44
N GLY A 311 26.06 -7.63 20.51
CA GLY A 311 27.29 -7.05 19.98
C GLY A 311 27.43 -5.54 20.20
N ASP A 312 28.47 -4.97 19.61
CA ASP A 312 28.86 -3.56 19.75
C ASP A 312 28.14 -2.62 18.76
N GLY A 313 27.24 -3.16 17.93
CA GLY A 313 26.56 -2.42 16.87
C GLY A 313 27.42 -2.18 15.64
N ALA A 314 28.57 -2.83 15.49
CA ALA A 314 29.44 -2.62 14.34
C ALA A 314 28.98 -3.43 13.11
N VAL A 315 29.09 -2.80 11.94
CA VAL A 315 29.02 -3.47 10.64
C VAL A 315 30.36 -3.27 9.95
N ILE A 316 31.11 -4.35 9.76
CA ILE A 316 32.50 -4.31 9.28
C ILE A 316 32.60 -5.08 7.98
N PHE A 317 32.97 -4.39 6.91
CA PHE A 317 33.26 -5.01 5.62
C PHE A 317 34.77 -5.04 5.41
N THR A 318 35.31 -6.24 5.22
CA THR A 318 36.72 -6.45 4.91
C THR A 318 36.83 -6.92 3.47
N PHE A 319 37.31 -6.03 2.61
CA PHE A 319 37.56 -6.33 1.21
C PHE A 319 38.95 -6.90 1.05
N LYS A 320 39.06 -8.15 0.60
CA LYS A 320 40.33 -8.82 0.29
C LYS A 320 40.49 -8.93 -1.21
N SER A 321 41.31 -8.05 -1.79
CA SER A 321 41.58 -8.06 -3.22
C SER A 321 42.68 -9.08 -3.56
N THR A 322 42.34 -10.03 -4.42
CA THR A 322 43.31 -10.85 -5.19
C THR A 322 43.43 -10.32 -6.62
N ASP A 323 42.73 -9.22 -6.94
CA ASP A 323 42.79 -8.55 -8.22
C ASP A 323 44.20 -7.98 -8.46
N THR A 324 44.59 -7.96 -9.73
CA THR A 324 45.86 -7.42 -10.20
C THR A 324 45.79 -5.92 -10.49
N LYS A 325 44.58 -5.33 -10.42
CA LYS A 325 44.31 -3.92 -10.64
C LYS A 325 43.59 -3.30 -9.44
N ASP A 326 43.73 -1.98 -9.34
CA ASP A 326 42.94 -1.20 -8.40
C ASP A 326 41.47 -1.22 -8.84
N VAL A 327 40.58 -1.38 -7.87
CA VAL A 327 39.14 -1.49 -8.09
C VAL A 327 38.39 -0.63 -7.08
N THR A 328 37.23 -0.15 -7.49
CA THR A 328 36.34 0.61 -6.61
C THR A 328 35.09 -0.23 -6.37
N VAL A 329 34.69 -0.35 -5.11
CA VAL A 329 33.47 -1.05 -4.71
C VAL A 329 32.42 -0.03 -4.32
N ASN A 330 31.31 -0.03 -5.04
CA ASN A 330 30.11 0.70 -4.64
C ASN A 330 29.33 -0.14 -3.64
N ILE A 331 28.84 0.49 -2.58
CA ILE A 331 27.88 -0.08 -1.64
C ILE A 331 26.58 0.68 -1.86
N MET A 332 25.53 -0.04 -2.28
CA MET A 332 24.24 0.51 -2.67
C MET A 332 23.13 -0.07 -1.78
N SER A 333 22.05 0.69 -1.58
CA SER A 333 20.83 0.20 -0.93
C SER A 333 19.60 0.87 -1.55
N GLY A 334 18.61 0.09 -1.99
CA GLY A 334 17.37 0.65 -2.57
C GLY A 334 17.53 1.50 -3.84
N GLY A 335 18.70 1.45 -4.50
CA GLY A 335 19.05 2.30 -5.64
C GLY A 335 19.93 3.50 -5.30
N ASP A 336 20.10 3.82 -4.01
CA ASP A 336 20.96 4.91 -3.55
C ASP A 336 22.38 4.43 -3.20
N LYS A 337 23.40 5.26 -3.48
CA LYS A 337 24.79 4.98 -3.10
C LYS A 337 25.01 5.29 -1.62
N VAL A 338 25.38 4.27 -0.85
CA VAL A 338 25.72 4.35 0.57
C VAL A 338 27.17 4.77 0.78
N ALA A 339 28.08 4.12 0.05
CA ALA A 339 29.50 4.39 0.11
C ALA A 339 30.21 3.94 -1.16
N GLU A 340 31.42 4.47 -1.35
CA GLU A 340 32.35 4.07 -2.39
C GLU A 340 33.69 3.78 -1.71
N VAL A 341 34.27 2.62 -1.99
CA VAL A 341 35.50 2.15 -1.32
C VAL A 341 36.53 1.78 -2.37
N ASP A 342 37.64 2.52 -2.37
CA ASP A 342 38.79 2.20 -3.23
C ASP A 342 39.64 1.10 -2.61
N VAL A 343 39.92 0.06 -3.40
CA VAL A 343 40.71 -1.11 -2.99
C VAL A 343 41.84 -1.32 -3.98
N CYS A 344 43.07 -1.03 -3.54
CA CYS A 344 44.25 -1.25 -4.36
C CYS A 344 44.50 -2.74 -4.63
N ALA A 345 45.16 -3.04 -5.75
CA ALA A 345 45.54 -4.39 -6.16
C ALA A 345 46.27 -5.15 -5.04
N GLY A 346 45.84 -6.38 -4.76
CA GLY A 346 46.44 -7.24 -3.74
C GLY A 346 46.32 -6.75 -2.28
N ARG A 347 45.58 -5.67 -2.02
CA ARG A 347 45.43 -5.09 -0.67
C ARG A 347 44.13 -5.54 -0.01
N THR A 348 44.15 -5.47 1.32
CA THR A 348 42.96 -5.61 2.15
C THR A 348 42.57 -4.24 2.68
N VAL A 349 41.30 -3.87 2.49
CA VAL A 349 40.74 -2.60 2.95
C VAL A 349 39.54 -2.88 3.83
N MET A 350 39.45 -2.18 4.95
CA MET A 350 38.31 -2.26 5.87
C MET A 350 37.43 -1.03 5.71
N TRP A 351 36.13 -1.26 5.60
CA TRP A 351 35.10 -0.25 5.69
C TRP A 351 34.23 -0.54 6.91
N ARG A 352 33.86 0.51 7.64
CA ARG A 352 33.08 0.40 8.88
C ARG A 352 31.84 1.26 8.79
N SER A 353 30.76 0.70 9.31
CA SER A 353 29.49 1.37 9.57
C SER A 353 28.89 0.80 10.85
N ASN A 354 27.60 0.97 11.07
CA ASN A 354 26.91 0.49 12.25
C ASN A 354 25.54 -0.10 11.92
N VAL A 355 25.07 -0.97 12.81
CA VAL A 355 23.77 -1.65 12.73
C VAL A 355 22.63 -0.64 12.85
N SER A 356 22.81 0.48 13.54
CA SER A 356 21.79 1.55 13.60
C SER A 356 21.55 2.23 12.25
N PHE A 357 22.58 2.33 11.39
CA PHE A 357 22.46 2.94 10.06
C PHE A 357 22.10 1.93 8.97
N LEU A 358 22.63 0.70 9.06
CA LEU A 358 22.45 -0.32 8.01
C LEU A 358 21.42 -1.41 8.35
N GLY A 359 21.02 -1.55 9.61
CA GLY A 359 20.12 -2.61 10.06
C GLY A 359 18.79 -2.62 9.31
N GLY A 360 18.41 -3.80 8.82
CA GLY A 360 17.23 -4.04 8.00
C GLY A 360 17.38 -3.66 6.53
N LYS A 361 18.51 -3.09 6.10
CA LYS A 361 18.76 -2.76 4.69
C LYS A 361 19.33 -3.98 3.97
N THR A 362 18.83 -4.19 2.75
CA THR A 362 19.52 -5.03 1.77
C THR A 362 20.57 -4.18 1.07
N LEU A 363 21.80 -4.68 1.04
CA LEU A 363 22.95 -4.03 0.45
C LEU A 363 23.36 -4.78 -0.81
N TYR A 364 23.53 -4.01 -1.87
CA TYR A 364 24.05 -4.47 -3.14
C TYR A 364 25.43 -3.86 -3.33
N LEU A 365 26.43 -4.71 -3.56
CA LEU A 365 27.80 -4.32 -3.80
C LEU A 365 28.16 -4.67 -5.24
N ASP A 366 28.61 -3.68 -5.99
CA ASP A 366 29.21 -3.85 -7.30
C ASP A 366 30.65 -3.34 -7.28
N ARG A 367 31.51 -4.12 -7.92
CA ARG A 367 32.90 -3.76 -8.13
C ARG A 367 33.04 -3.25 -9.55
N TRP A 368 33.62 -2.07 -9.73
CA TRP A 368 33.87 -1.48 -11.04
C TRP A 368 35.31 -0.97 -11.17
N ARG A 369 35.76 -0.83 -12.43
CA ARG A 369 37.05 -0.23 -12.78
C ARG A 369 36.90 0.69 -14.00
N PRO A 370 37.63 1.81 -14.09
CA PRO A 370 37.61 2.66 -15.28
C PRO A 370 38.14 1.88 -16.50
N GLY A 371 37.38 1.85 -17.59
CA GLY A 371 37.83 1.27 -18.87
C GLY A 371 38.87 2.14 -19.59
N VAL A 372 39.33 1.70 -20.78
CA VAL A 372 40.30 2.43 -21.63
C VAL A 372 39.82 3.84 -22.04
N PHE A 373 38.52 4.13 -21.87
CA PHE A 373 37.90 5.44 -22.13
C PHE A 373 37.38 6.14 -20.86
N GLY A 374 37.75 5.68 -19.66
CA GLY A 374 37.27 6.26 -18.40
C GLY A 374 35.78 6.02 -18.10
N LEU A 375 35.10 5.20 -18.92
CA LEU A 375 33.70 4.83 -18.68
C LEU A 375 33.62 3.74 -17.60
N PRO A 376 32.73 3.88 -16.61
CA PRO A 376 32.51 2.87 -15.59
C PRO A 376 31.90 1.62 -16.21
N GLY A 377 32.56 0.48 -16.03
CA GLY A 377 32.04 -0.84 -16.42
C GLY A 377 31.83 -1.73 -15.19
N THR A 378 30.64 -2.28 -15.02
CA THR A 378 30.25 -3.18 -13.91
C THR A 378 30.60 -4.65 -14.18
N GLY A 379 31.69 -4.91 -14.89
CA GLY A 379 32.10 -6.26 -15.28
C GLY A 379 32.70 -7.05 -14.13
N GLY A 380 32.12 -8.21 -13.82
CA GLY A 380 32.78 -9.28 -13.05
C GLY A 380 31.99 -9.84 -11.87
N GLY A 381 30.91 -9.18 -11.43
CA GLY A 381 29.97 -9.74 -10.46
C GLY A 381 29.44 -8.76 -9.43
N SER A 382 28.49 -9.24 -8.63
CA SER A 382 27.88 -8.47 -7.55
C SER A 382 27.63 -9.32 -6.31
N LEU A 383 27.62 -8.67 -5.15
CA LEU A 383 27.30 -9.30 -3.87
C LEU A 383 26.07 -8.63 -3.28
N LEU A 384 25.09 -9.44 -2.87
CA LEU A 384 23.89 -9.01 -2.19
C LEU A 384 23.92 -9.58 -0.77
N LEU A 385 23.71 -8.73 0.24
CA LEU A 385 23.49 -9.18 1.60
C LEU A 385 22.35 -8.41 2.25
N TRP A 386 21.79 -8.95 3.31
CA TRP A 386 20.87 -8.23 4.18
C TRP A 386 21.49 -8.09 5.57
N VAL A 387 21.45 -6.89 6.13
CA VAL A 387 22.02 -6.61 7.48
C VAL A 387 20.91 -6.82 8.50
N PRO A 388 21.02 -7.80 9.42
CA PRO A 388 19.99 -8.01 10.43
C PRO A 388 19.90 -6.84 11.42
N LYS A 389 18.75 -6.73 12.09
CA LYS A 389 18.58 -5.80 13.21
C LYS A 389 18.89 -6.53 14.51
N ALA A 390 19.39 -5.82 15.50
CA ALA A 390 19.58 -6.34 16.85
C ALA A 390 19.30 -5.26 17.90
N SER A 391 18.37 -5.54 18.81
CA SER A 391 18.10 -4.74 19.99
C SER A 391 19.28 -4.72 20.97
N GLU A 392 20.08 -5.78 21.00
CA GLU A 392 21.28 -5.93 21.83
C GLU A 392 22.57 -5.47 21.10
N GLY A 393 22.42 -4.53 20.17
CA GLY A 393 23.52 -3.95 19.38
C GLY A 393 23.84 -4.76 18.13
N GLY A 394 24.07 -6.06 18.30
CA GLY A 394 24.49 -6.98 17.24
C GLY A 394 25.85 -6.67 16.64
N HIS A 395 26.37 -7.56 15.81
CA HIS A 395 27.66 -7.40 15.16
C HIS A 395 27.67 -8.16 13.84
N LEU A 396 28.01 -7.48 12.75
CA LEU A 396 28.11 -8.08 11.42
C LEU A 396 29.51 -7.92 10.87
N GLU A 397 30.14 -9.04 10.46
CA GLU A 397 31.37 -9.02 9.68
C GLU A 397 31.18 -9.68 8.32
N LEU A 398 31.44 -8.91 7.26
CA LEU A 398 31.52 -9.41 5.91
C LEU A 398 33.00 -9.52 5.50
N GLU A 399 33.42 -10.70 5.08
CA GLU A 399 34.67 -10.89 4.36
C GLU A 399 34.35 -11.00 2.86
N ALA A 400 34.49 -9.88 2.15
CA ALA A 400 34.25 -9.82 0.71
C ALA A 400 35.54 -10.11 -0.07
N LYS A 401 35.53 -11.17 -0.88
CA LYS A 401 36.60 -11.43 -1.85
C LYS A 401 36.42 -10.54 -3.07
N LEU A 402 37.51 -10.01 -3.60
CA LEU A 402 37.54 -9.33 -4.90
C LEU A 402 38.52 -10.10 -5.79
N ASN A 403 37.99 -11.07 -6.52
CA ASN A 403 38.75 -11.98 -7.38
C ASN A 403 39.01 -11.37 -8.76
N VAL A 404 40.08 -11.83 -9.41
CA VAL A 404 40.36 -11.50 -10.81
C VAL A 404 39.18 -11.92 -11.69
N SER A 405 38.66 -11.00 -12.50
CA SER A 405 37.66 -11.28 -13.54
C SER A 405 37.98 -10.63 -14.88
#